data_AF-A0A5C4LWG4-F1
#
_entry.id   AF-A0A5C4LWG4-F1
#
_cell.length_a   1.000
_cell.length_b   1.000
_cell.length_c   1.000
_cell.angle_alpha   90.00
_cell.angle_beta   90.00
_cell.angle_gamma   90.00
#
_symmetry.space_group_name_H-M   'P 1'
#
loop_
_entity.id
_entity.type
_entity.pdbx_description
1 polymer ?
#
loop_
_entity_poly.entity_id
_entity_poly.type
_entity_poly.pdbx_seq_one_letter_code
_entity_poly.pdbx_strand_id
1 'polypeptide(L)'
;METKPGVRAQTLDRALDVLDVLADGQARSSQDLASATGLHRSIVYRILRTLEDRELVRRTAEGRYTMGLGLLVLSRSVLGETQAQLHDVLGELANSLPATAFFAVPRGGQVVTLVTVEPDRDRIGVAAYRPWTRSPMDRGACGLAISAARPPRPEERPEVGWARQTGYVRTVGELHAGLTEIAAPVWLAEGTIGCVAVVFVGGDLGEDKAAEAVRHTAARLSHTPRRDLRSKRRDLRSGR
;
A
#
# COMPACT_ATOMS: atom_id res chain seq x y z
N MET A 1 -11.11 26.43 13.24
CA MET A 1 -11.71 26.86 11.95
C MET A 1 -11.94 25.61 11.14
N GLU A 2 -13.12 25.01 11.28
CA GLU A 2 -13.54 23.84 10.50
C GLU A 2 -13.62 24.23 9.02
N THR A 3 -12.74 23.65 8.21
CA THR A 3 -12.87 23.70 6.76
C THR A 3 -14.13 22.95 6.36
N LYS A 4 -15.15 23.68 5.91
CA LYS A 4 -16.32 23.12 5.20
C LYS A 4 -15.82 22.06 4.21
N PRO A 5 -16.39 20.84 4.18
CA PRO A 5 -16.04 19.88 3.14
C PRO A 5 -16.32 20.54 1.79
N GLY A 6 -15.26 20.75 1.00
CA GLY A 6 -15.36 21.41 -0.29
C GLY A 6 -16.34 20.67 -1.20
N VAL A 7 -17.01 21.40 -2.08
CA VAL A 7 -17.89 20.82 -3.10
C VAL A 7 -17.07 19.83 -3.94
N ARG A 8 -17.34 18.53 -3.78
CA ARG A 8 -16.67 17.48 -4.56
C ARG A 8 -17.26 17.43 -5.96
N ALA A 9 -16.40 17.28 -6.97
CA ALA A 9 -16.82 17.04 -8.34
C ALA A 9 -17.39 15.61 -8.45
N GLN A 10 -18.70 15.46 -8.24
CA GLN A 10 -19.37 14.16 -8.12
C GLN A 10 -19.13 13.23 -9.32
N THR A 11 -19.05 13.76 -10.54
CA THR A 11 -18.76 12.95 -11.73
C THR A 11 -17.35 12.38 -11.72
N LEU A 12 -16.37 13.14 -11.22
CA LEU A 12 -14.99 12.67 -11.09
C LEU A 12 -14.89 11.62 -9.99
N ASP A 13 -15.53 11.86 -8.84
CA ASP A 13 -15.58 10.91 -7.71
C ASP A 13 -16.08 9.53 -8.17
N ARG A 14 -17.21 9.51 -8.89
CA ARG A 14 -17.77 8.29 -9.50
C ARG A 14 -16.85 7.63 -10.53
N ALA A 15 -16.09 8.42 -11.28
CA ALA A 15 -15.13 7.87 -12.24
C ALA A 15 -13.96 7.19 -11.53
N LEU A 16 -13.51 7.74 -10.41
CA LEU A 16 -12.50 7.13 -9.55
C LEU A 16 -13.02 5.82 -8.93
N ASP A 17 -14.28 5.77 -8.50
CA ASP A 17 -14.90 4.53 -7.99
C ASP A 17 -14.88 3.41 -9.04
N VAL A 18 -15.18 3.74 -10.31
CA VAL A 18 -15.11 2.78 -11.42
C VAL A 18 -13.69 2.26 -11.63
N LEU A 19 -12.68 3.13 -11.57
CA LEU A 19 -11.27 2.71 -11.66
C LEU A 19 -10.86 1.85 -10.46
N ASP A 20 -11.33 2.18 -9.25
CA ASP A 20 -11.05 1.43 -8.03
C ASP A 20 -11.62 0.00 -8.11
N VAL A 21 -12.80 -0.19 -8.71
CA VAL A 21 -13.36 -1.53 -8.97
C VAL A 21 -12.53 -2.32 -9.98
N LEU A 22 -11.97 -1.65 -11.00
CA LEU A 22 -11.14 -2.30 -12.03
C LEU A 22 -9.68 -2.53 -11.61
N ALA A 23 -9.25 -1.99 -10.47
CA ALA A 23 -7.85 -1.99 -10.05
C ALA A 23 -7.27 -3.37 -9.72
N ASP A 24 -8.10 -4.41 -9.54
CA ASP A 24 -7.66 -5.80 -9.37
C ASP A 24 -7.31 -6.50 -10.70
N GLY A 25 -7.42 -5.78 -11.82
CA GLY A 25 -7.10 -6.26 -13.17
C GLY A 25 -8.19 -7.11 -13.82
N GLN A 26 -9.27 -7.46 -13.09
CA GLN A 26 -10.32 -8.31 -13.63
C GLN A 26 -11.24 -7.54 -14.59
N ALA A 27 -11.43 -8.09 -15.79
CA ALA A 27 -12.27 -7.48 -16.81
C ALA A 27 -13.76 -7.63 -16.45
N ARG A 28 -14.49 -6.51 -16.44
CA ARG A 28 -15.90 -6.44 -15.98
C ARG A 28 -16.82 -5.85 -17.04
N SER A 29 -18.06 -6.32 -17.10
CA SER A 29 -19.06 -5.69 -17.96
C SER A 29 -19.51 -4.34 -17.37
N SER A 30 -20.18 -3.50 -18.19
CA SER A 30 -20.82 -2.27 -17.69
C SER A 30 -21.84 -2.53 -16.57
N GLN A 31 -22.44 -3.74 -16.56
CA GLN A 31 -23.45 -4.12 -15.58
C GLN A 31 -22.79 -4.49 -14.25
N ASP A 32 -21.70 -5.24 -14.28
CA ASP A 32 -20.92 -5.58 -13.08
C ASP A 32 -20.41 -4.30 -12.40
N LEU A 33 -19.92 -3.34 -13.20
CA LEU A 33 -19.46 -2.05 -12.71
C LEU A 33 -20.59 -1.20 -12.11
N ALA A 34 -21.77 -1.19 -12.74
CA ALA A 34 -22.96 -0.51 -12.20
C ALA A 34 -23.36 -1.10 -10.84
N SER A 35 -23.39 -2.43 -10.72
CA SER A 35 -23.69 -3.11 -9.46
C SER A 35 -22.64 -2.83 -8.39
N ALA A 36 -21.36 -2.91 -8.72
CA ALA A 36 -20.26 -2.71 -7.76
C ALA A 36 -20.16 -1.27 -7.24
N THR A 37 -20.53 -0.29 -8.06
CA THR A 37 -20.48 1.15 -7.71
C THR A 37 -21.81 1.70 -7.21
N GLY A 38 -22.90 0.93 -7.28
CA GLY A 38 -24.26 1.41 -6.98
C GLY A 38 -24.77 2.50 -7.94
N LEU A 39 -24.17 2.61 -9.14
CA LEU A 39 -24.51 3.62 -10.13
C LEU A 39 -25.45 3.07 -11.20
N HIS A 40 -26.29 3.95 -11.75
CA HIS A 40 -27.11 3.58 -12.91
C HIS A 40 -26.23 3.29 -14.14
N ARG A 41 -26.62 2.28 -14.94
CA ARG A 41 -25.83 1.82 -16.09
C ARG A 41 -25.51 2.92 -17.11
N SER A 42 -26.44 3.85 -17.33
CA SER A 42 -26.21 5.00 -18.24
C SER A 42 -25.14 5.97 -17.72
N ILE A 43 -24.95 6.09 -16.41
CA ILE A 43 -23.89 6.89 -15.79
C ILE A 43 -22.54 6.19 -16.00
N VAL A 44 -22.48 4.89 -15.69
CA VAL A 44 -21.27 4.07 -15.89
C VAL A 44 -20.82 4.10 -17.34
N TYR A 45 -21.72 3.99 -18.32
CA TYR A 45 -21.35 4.09 -19.74
C TYR A 45 -20.71 5.44 -20.10
N ARG A 46 -21.25 6.55 -19.60
CA ARG A 46 -20.67 7.89 -19.86
C ARG A 46 -19.28 8.05 -19.24
N ILE A 47 -19.09 7.50 -18.04
CA ILE A 47 -17.80 7.45 -17.36
C ILE A 47 -16.82 6.62 -18.19
N LEU A 48 -17.19 5.40 -18.55
CA LEU A 48 -16.34 4.48 -19.31
C LEU A 48 -15.92 5.06 -20.64
N ARG A 49 -16.83 5.69 -21.40
CA ARG A 49 -16.48 6.39 -22.63
C ARG A 49 -15.41 7.46 -22.40
N THR A 50 -15.57 8.27 -21.35
CA THR A 50 -14.58 9.31 -21.01
C THR A 50 -13.24 8.72 -20.61
N LEU A 51 -13.23 7.62 -19.85
CA LEU A 51 -12.00 6.94 -19.44
C LEU A 51 -11.32 6.23 -20.63
N GLU A 52 -12.09 5.67 -21.56
CA GLU A 52 -11.60 5.03 -22.79
C GLU A 52 -11.03 6.07 -23.77
N ASP A 53 -11.70 7.21 -23.96
CA ASP A 53 -11.20 8.35 -24.76
C ASP A 53 -9.86 8.90 -24.22
N ARG A 54 -9.56 8.64 -22.94
CA ARG A 54 -8.32 9.02 -22.25
C ARG A 54 -7.36 7.85 -22.04
N GLU A 55 -7.67 6.68 -22.61
CA GLU A 55 -6.88 5.45 -22.53
C GLU A 55 -6.64 4.94 -21.09
N LEU A 56 -7.42 5.41 -20.12
CA LEU A 56 -7.33 4.98 -18.71
C LEU A 56 -8.04 3.65 -18.48
N VAL A 57 -9.02 3.34 -19.32
CA VAL A 57 -9.71 2.04 -19.40
C VAL A 57 -9.68 1.60 -20.85
N ARG A 58 -9.69 0.29 -21.10
CA ARG A 58 -9.86 -0.29 -22.43
C ARG A 58 -11.00 -1.31 -22.44
N ARG A 59 -11.65 -1.43 -23.59
CA ARG A 59 -12.61 -2.51 -23.83
C ARG A 59 -11.92 -3.75 -24.42
N THR A 60 -12.24 -4.93 -23.90
CA THR A 60 -11.77 -6.22 -24.42
C THR A 60 -12.60 -6.66 -25.63
N ALA A 61 -12.14 -7.69 -26.36
CA ALA A 61 -12.87 -8.24 -27.51
C ALA A 61 -14.27 -8.75 -27.13
N GLU A 62 -14.43 -9.22 -25.89
CA GLU A 62 -15.70 -9.70 -25.30
C GLU A 62 -16.60 -8.54 -24.83
N GLY A 63 -16.20 -7.29 -25.07
CA GLY A 63 -16.95 -6.10 -24.71
C GLY A 63 -16.90 -5.74 -23.23
N ARG A 64 -16.01 -6.35 -22.45
CA ARG A 64 -15.75 -6.03 -21.03
C ARG A 64 -14.71 -4.92 -20.90
N TYR A 65 -14.59 -4.31 -19.73
CA TYR A 65 -13.68 -3.20 -19.47
C TYR A 65 -12.60 -3.62 -18.46
N THR A 66 -11.37 -3.17 -18.69
CA THR A 66 -10.22 -3.34 -17.79
C THR A 66 -9.30 -2.13 -17.87
N MET A 67 -8.29 -2.05 -16.99
CA MET A 67 -7.35 -0.93 -16.94
C MET A 67 -6.63 -0.72 -18.29
N GLY A 68 -6.50 0.53 -18.69
CA GLY A 68 -5.83 0.96 -19.92
C GLY A 68 -4.39 1.42 -19.70
N LEU A 69 -3.62 1.56 -20.78
CA LEU A 69 -2.19 1.92 -20.74
C LEU A 69 -1.95 3.37 -20.29
N GLY A 70 -2.93 4.26 -20.41
CA GLY A 70 -2.82 5.64 -19.95
C GLY A 70 -2.49 5.75 -18.46
N LEU A 71 -2.87 4.76 -17.66
CA LEU A 71 -2.49 4.69 -16.25
C LEU A 71 -0.98 4.50 -16.03
N LEU A 72 -0.29 3.77 -16.90
CA LEU A 72 1.17 3.62 -16.84
C LEU A 72 1.87 4.93 -17.18
N VAL A 73 1.30 5.71 -18.11
CA VAL A 73 1.81 7.03 -18.46
C VAL A 73 1.68 7.98 -17.27
N LEU A 74 0.52 7.95 -16.58
CA LEU A 74 0.30 8.75 -15.38
C LEU A 74 1.19 8.31 -14.21
N SER A 75 1.41 7.02 -14.03
CA SER A 75 2.19 6.49 -12.90
C SER A 75 3.69 6.70 -13.05
N ARG A 76 4.20 6.88 -14.27
CA ARG A 76 5.64 7.07 -14.55
C ARG A 76 6.26 8.23 -13.78
N SER A 77 5.53 9.32 -13.56
CA SER A 77 6.01 10.48 -12.79
C SER A 77 6.19 10.17 -11.30
N VAL A 78 5.51 9.14 -10.80
CA VAL A 78 5.54 8.73 -9.39
C VAL A 78 6.47 7.53 -9.17
N LEU A 79 6.55 6.62 -10.15
CA LEU A 79 7.19 5.31 -9.98
C LEU A 79 8.61 5.20 -10.54
N GLY A 80 9.06 6.09 -11.45
CA GLY A 80 10.28 5.90 -12.24
C GLY A 80 11.51 5.37 -11.49
N GLU A 81 12.19 6.21 -10.71
CA GLU A 81 13.39 5.81 -9.96
C GLU A 81 13.03 5.03 -8.68
N THR A 82 11.91 5.39 -8.05
CA THR A 82 11.43 4.80 -6.79
C THR A 82 11.12 3.31 -6.92
N GLN A 83 10.48 2.88 -8.02
CA GLN A 83 10.07 1.49 -8.20
C GLN A 83 11.26 0.56 -8.44
N ALA A 84 12.24 0.99 -9.24
CA ALA A 84 13.46 0.20 -9.46
C ALA A 84 14.23 0.03 -8.14
N GLN A 85 14.41 1.11 -7.38
CA GLN A 85 15.04 1.06 -6.06
C GLN A 85 14.29 0.14 -5.09
N LEU A 86 12.95 0.20 -5.06
CA LEU A 86 12.14 -0.70 -4.24
C LEU A 86 12.35 -2.16 -4.63
N HIS A 87 12.36 -2.48 -5.92
CA HIS A 87 12.60 -3.85 -6.39
C HIS A 87 13.97 -4.38 -5.94
N ASP A 88 15.04 -3.59 -6.12
CA ASP A 88 16.40 -3.99 -5.74
C ASP A 88 16.52 -4.25 -4.23
N VAL A 89 16.03 -3.29 -3.43
CA VAL A 89 16.08 -3.36 -1.97
C VAL A 89 15.21 -4.52 -1.44
N LEU A 90 14.04 -4.76 -2.03
CA LEU A 90 13.20 -5.91 -1.66
C LEU A 90 13.80 -7.24 -2.10
N GLY A 91 14.51 -7.29 -3.23
CA GLY A 91 15.21 -8.48 -3.69
C GLY A 91 16.34 -8.90 -2.75
N GLU A 92 17.11 -7.93 -2.24
CA GLU A 92 18.10 -8.19 -1.20
C GLU A 92 17.44 -8.75 0.07
N LEU A 93 16.33 -8.15 0.52
CA LEU A 93 15.59 -8.61 1.69
C LEU A 93 15.05 -10.03 1.50
N ALA A 94 14.37 -10.29 0.38
CA ALA A 94 13.79 -11.58 0.06
C ALA A 94 14.83 -12.70 0.06
N ASN A 95 15.98 -12.46 -0.57
CA ASN A 95 17.08 -13.42 -0.67
C ASN A 95 17.86 -13.61 0.64
N SER A 96 17.87 -12.62 1.54
CA SER A 96 18.52 -12.73 2.85
C SER A 96 17.75 -13.58 3.87
N LEU A 97 16.43 -13.69 3.67
CA LEU A 97 15.46 -14.34 4.57
C LEU A 97 14.68 -15.48 3.89
N PRO A 98 15.19 -16.07 2.79
CA PRO A 98 14.42 -16.83 1.80
C PRO A 98 12.89 -16.72 1.89
N ALA A 99 12.36 -15.48 1.86
CA ALA A 99 10.97 -15.17 2.13
C ALA A 99 10.44 -14.17 1.11
N THR A 100 9.15 -14.18 0.84
CA THR A 100 8.56 -13.17 -0.04
C THR A 100 8.59 -11.82 0.66
N ALA A 101 9.25 -10.84 0.05
CA ALA A 101 9.31 -9.47 0.51
C ALA A 101 8.37 -8.58 -0.30
N PHE A 102 7.75 -7.59 0.33
CA PHE A 102 6.86 -6.68 -0.36
C PHE A 102 6.80 -5.29 0.29
N PHE A 103 6.39 -4.31 -0.52
CA PHE A 103 6.14 -2.94 -0.10
C PHE A 103 4.67 -2.59 -0.33
N ALA A 104 4.03 -1.99 0.68
CA ALA A 104 2.62 -1.65 0.62
C ALA A 104 2.34 -0.26 1.21
N VAL A 105 1.21 0.32 0.78
CA VAL A 105 0.78 1.68 1.15
C VAL A 105 -0.67 1.70 1.63
N PRO A 106 -1.06 2.65 2.51
CA PRO A 106 -2.43 2.78 2.94
C PRO A 106 -3.29 3.47 1.86
N ARG A 107 -4.49 2.93 1.61
CA ARG A 107 -5.48 3.50 0.70
C ARG A 107 -6.89 3.19 1.22
N GLY A 108 -7.68 4.22 1.51
CA GLY A 108 -9.12 4.05 1.79
C GLY A 108 -9.46 3.08 2.93
N GLY A 109 -8.65 3.01 4.00
CA GLY A 109 -8.86 2.06 5.10
C GLY A 109 -8.34 0.64 4.82
N GLN A 110 -7.64 0.46 3.70
CA GLN A 110 -6.95 -0.78 3.32
C GLN A 110 -5.44 -0.51 3.22
N VAL A 111 -4.67 -1.59 3.17
CA VAL A 111 -3.29 -1.64 2.74
C VAL A 111 -3.24 -2.22 1.34
N VAL A 112 -2.50 -1.61 0.43
CA VAL A 112 -2.37 -2.01 -0.97
C VAL A 112 -0.90 -2.32 -1.27
N THR A 113 -0.64 -3.54 -1.71
CA THR A 113 0.71 -3.97 -2.10
C THR A 113 1.09 -3.34 -3.44
N LEU A 114 2.20 -2.62 -3.49
CA LEU A 114 2.71 -1.97 -4.71
C LEU A 114 3.77 -2.82 -5.42
N VAL A 115 4.67 -3.43 -4.64
CA VAL A 115 5.79 -4.22 -5.15
C VAL A 115 5.91 -5.49 -4.33
N THR A 116 6.09 -6.61 -5.01
CA THR A 116 6.34 -7.92 -4.41
C THR A 116 7.55 -8.54 -5.09
N VAL A 117 8.48 -9.09 -4.30
CA VAL A 117 9.65 -9.82 -4.76
C VAL A 117 9.72 -11.16 -4.03
N GLU A 118 9.79 -12.24 -4.80
CA GLU A 118 10.00 -13.61 -4.31
C GLU A 118 11.52 -13.90 -4.27
N PRO A 119 11.99 -14.74 -3.33
CA PRO A 119 13.40 -15.16 -3.31
C PRO A 119 13.74 -16.02 -4.54
N ASP A 120 15.03 -16.09 -4.88
CA ASP A 120 15.51 -16.89 -6.01
C ASP A 120 15.10 -18.37 -5.87
N ARG A 121 14.64 -18.96 -6.98
CA ARG A 121 14.01 -20.31 -7.03
C ARG A 121 14.92 -21.43 -6.52
N ASP A 122 16.23 -21.24 -6.55
CA ASP A 122 17.22 -22.23 -6.11
C ASP A 122 17.39 -22.27 -4.57
N ARG A 123 16.65 -21.43 -3.82
CA ARG A 123 16.87 -21.17 -2.39
C ARG A 123 15.75 -21.52 -1.41
N ILE A 124 14.62 -22.11 -1.80
CA ILE A 124 13.64 -22.92 -0.99
C ILE A 124 12.24 -22.92 -1.66
N GLY A 125 11.52 -24.04 -1.50
CA GLY A 125 10.15 -24.30 -1.96
C GLY A 125 9.03 -23.60 -1.18
N VAL A 126 9.16 -22.30 -0.88
CA VAL A 126 8.01 -21.50 -0.45
C VAL A 126 7.13 -21.33 -1.68
N ALA A 127 5.92 -21.90 -1.66
CA ALA A 127 4.93 -21.64 -2.69
C ALA A 127 4.79 -20.12 -2.83
N ALA A 128 5.11 -19.59 -4.02
CA ALA A 128 5.04 -18.19 -4.41
C ALA A 128 3.78 -17.51 -3.84
N TYR A 129 3.88 -16.99 -2.63
CA TYR A 129 2.77 -16.31 -1.98
C TYR A 129 2.84 -14.88 -2.47
N ARG A 130 1.97 -14.53 -3.42
CA ARG A 130 1.75 -13.14 -3.79
C ARG A 130 0.91 -12.51 -2.69
N PRO A 131 1.47 -11.61 -1.87
CA PRO A 131 0.70 -10.86 -0.90
C PRO A 131 -0.47 -10.22 -1.63
N TRP A 132 -1.62 -10.17 -0.97
CA TRP A 132 -2.83 -9.64 -1.56
C TRP A 132 -2.58 -8.28 -2.18
N THR A 133 -3.27 -8.03 -3.29
CA THR A 133 -3.39 -6.67 -3.82
C THR A 133 -3.93 -5.72 -2.76
N ARG A 134 -4.81 -6.20 -1.83
CA ARG A 134 -5.40 -5.41 -0.75
C ARG A 134 -5.65 -6.20 0.55
N SER A 135 -5.39 -5.60 1.72
CA SER A 135 -5.75 -6.13 3.05
C SER A 135 -6.34 -5.04 3.96
N PRO A 136 -7.07 -5.38 5.05
CA PRO A 136 -7.60 -4.38 5.99
C PRO A 136 -6.50 -3.60 6.71
N MET A 137 -6.73 -2.34 7.06
CA MET A 137 -5.74 -1.51 7.78
C MET A 137 -5.60 -1.90 9.27
N ASP A 138 -6.64 -2.46 9.87
CA ASP A 138 -6.73 -2.85 11.27
C ASP A 138 -6.24 -4.29 11.56
N ARG A 139 -5.82 -5.01 10.50
CA ARG A 139 -5.34 -6.39 10.58
C ARG A 139 -4.06 -6.60 9.77
N GLY A 140 -3.28 -7.61 10.16
CA GLY A 140 -2.02 -7.98 9.52
C GLY A 140 -0.87 -7.01 9.85
N ALA A 141 0.36 -7.48 9.67
CA ALA A 141 1.52 -6.75 10.20
C ALA A 141 1.70 -5.37 9.53
N CYS A 142 1.51 -5.28 8.21
CA CYS A 142 1.64 -4.02 7.48
C CYS A 142 0.65 -2.92 7.92
N GLY A 143 -0.63 -3.26 8.13
CA GLY A 143 -1.65 -2.28 8.56
C GLY A 143 -1.36 -1.72 9.96
N LEU A 144 -0.94 -2.59 10.86
CA LEU A 144 -0.52 -2.22 12.21
C LEU A 144 0.79 -1.41 12.21
N ALA A 145 1.74 -1.75 11.35
CA ALA A 145 3.01 -1.04 11.21
C ALA A 145 2.80 0.39 10.70
N ILE A 146 1.96 0.57 9.67
CA ILE A 146 1.60 1.90 9.17
C ILE A 146 0.86 2.69 10.26
N SER A 147 -0.01 2.04 11.04
CA SER A 147 -0.72 2.68 12.16
C SER A 147 0.23 3.13 13.28
N ALA A 148 1.28 2.36 13.55
CA ALA A 148 2.30 2.71 14.55
C ALA A 148 3.06 3.99 14.20
N ALA A 149 3.28 4.25 12.89
CA ALA A 149 3.92 5.47 12.41
C ALA A 149 3.00 6.71 12.36
N ARG A 150 1.71 6.57 12.69
CA ARG A 150 0.74 7.66 12.80
C ARG A 150 0.56 8.12 14.25
N PRO A 151 0.02 9.34 14.48
CA PRO A 151 -0.34 9.78 15.81
C PRO A 151 -1.24 8.75 16.52
N PRO A 152 -0.99 8.47 17.81
CA PRO A 152 -1.79 7.52 18.58
C PRO A 152 -3.28 7.86 18.55
N ARG A 153 -4.09 6.80 18.44
CA ARG A 153 -5.55 6.87 18.52
C ARG A 153 -6.05 6.12 19.76
N PRO A 154 -7.23 6.49 20.29
CA PRO A 154 -7.92 5.65 21.26
C PRO A 154 -8.18 4.25 20.67
N GLU A 155 -8.18 3.22 21.53
CA GLU A 155 -8.53 1.84 21.18
C GLU A 155 -7.60 1.17 20.14
N GLU A 156 -6.35 1.60 20.06
CA GLU A 156 -5.35 0.90 19.25
C GLU A 156 -5.02 -0.47 19.80
N ARG A 157 -4.76 -1.40 18.87
CA ARG A 157 -4.26 -2.72 19.19
C ARG A 157 -2.92 -2.64 19.94
N PRO A 158 -2.68 -3.49 20.96
CA PRO A 158 -1.42 -3.51 21.69
C PRO A 158 -0.18 -3.63 20.80
N GLU A 159 -0.27 -4.37 19.70
CA GLU A 159 0.80 -4.56 18.72
C GLU A 159 1.24 -3.24 18.06
N VAL A 160 0.33 -2.27 17.90
CA VAL A 160 0.65 -0.92 17.41
C VAL A 160 1.52 -0.19 18.42
N GLY A 161 1.16 -0.25 19.71
CA GLY A 161 1.95 0.32 20.79
C GLY A 161 3.33 -0.31 20.91
N TRP A 162 3.40 -1.64 20.77
CA TRP A 162 4.66 -2.39 20.75
C TRP A 162 5.54 -2.00 19.57
N ALA A 163 4.96 -1.90 18.37
CA ALA A 163 5.70 -1.49 17.17
C ALA A 163 6.27 -0.08 17.24
N ARG A 164 5.62 0.83 17.99
CA ARG A 164 6.21 2.16 18.26
C ARG A 164 7.48 2.08 19.10
N GLN A 165 7.61 1.06 19.96
CA GLN A 165 8.77 0.87 20.83
C GLN A 165 9.88 0.07 20.14
N THR A 166 9.50 -0.92 19.32
CA THR A 166 10.44 -1.89 18.73
C THR A 166 10.74 -1.65 17.26
N GLY A 167 9.92 -0.86 16.56
CA GLY A 167 10.07 -0.52 15.15
C GLY A 167 9.54 -1.57 14.16
N TYR A 168 8.84 -2.62 14.62
CA TYR A 168 8.22 -3.62 13.74
C TYR A 168 6.95 -4.21 14.33
N VAL A 169 6.15 -4.90 13.51
CA VAL A 169 5.01 -5.72 13.91
C VAL A 169 5.23 -7.15 13.45
N ARG A 170 4.75 -8.09 14.24
CA ARG A 170 4.63 -9.51 13.87
C ARG A 170 3.17 -9.95 13.99
N THR A 171 2.68 -10.65 12.99
CA THR A 171 1.37 -11.33 13.03
C THR A 171 1.52 -12.76 12.54
N VAL A 172 0.76 -13.70 13.12
CA VAL A 172 0.74 -15.11 12.72
C VAL A 172 -0.69 -15.53 12.47
N GLY A 173 -0.96 -16.14 11.32
CA GLY A 173 -2.28 -16.70 11.03
C GLY A 173 -3.37 -15.67 10.73
N GLU A 174 -3.08 -14.37 10.85
CA GLU A 174 -4.13 -13.34 10.99
C GLU A 174 -4.86 -13.03 9.68
N LEU A 175 -4.12 -12.94 8.58
CA LEU A 175 -4.69 -12.85 7.24
C LEU A 175 -4.85 -14.23 6.59
N HIS A 176 -3.92 -15.16 6.88
CA HIS A 176 -3.94 -16.55 6.40
C HIS A 176 -3.39 -17.49 7.45
N ALA A 177 -4.10 -18.58 7.72
CA ALA A 177 -3.63 -19.62 8.61
C ALA A 177 -2.27 -20.17 8.15
N GLY A 178 -1.34 -20.34 9.09
CA GLY A 178 0.00 -20.90 8.84
C GLY A 178 1.06 -19.91 8.36
N LEU A 179 0.71 -18.68 8.00
CA LEU A 179 1.68 -17.67 7.58
C LEU A 179 2.05 -16.72 8.72
N THR A 180 3.34 -16.42 8.82
CA THR A 180 3.88 -15.36 9.67
C THR A 180 4.24 -14.18 8.78
N GLU A 181 3.85 -12.98 9.21
CA GLU A 181 4.17 -11.72 8.57
C GLU A 181 4.93 -10.84 9.55
N ILE A 182 6.04 -10.24 9.09
CA ILE A 182 6.80 -9.25 9.84
C ILE A 182 6.89 -8.00 8.99
N ALA A 183 6.51 -6.85 9.56
CA ALA A 183 6.46 -5.58 8.85
C ALA A 183 7.05 -4.43 9.66
N ALA A 184 7.60 -3.43 8.98
CA ALA A 184 8.05 -2.18 9.59
C ALA A 184 7.57 -0.97 8.77
N PRO A 185 7.26 0.17 9.44
CA PRO A 185 6.84 1.37 8.75
C PRO A 185 7.98 1.99 7.94
N VAL A 186 7.62 2.56 6.79
CA VAL A 186 8.54 3.31 5.92
C VAL A 186 8.01 4.73 5.75
N TRP A 187 8.85 5.72 6.05
CA TRP A 187 8.53 7.13 5.81
C TRP A 187 9.00 7.52 4.41
N LEU A 188 8.05 7.67 3.49
CA LEU A 188 8.32 8.19 2.16
C LEU A 188 8.40 9.72 2.18
N ALA A 189 8.73 10.31 1.03
CA ALA A 189 8.70 11.75 0.85
C ALA A 189 7.33 12.36 1.20
N GLU A 190 7.33 13.64 1.55
CA GLU A 190 6.13 14.45 1.80
C GLU A 190 5.21 13.93 2.94
N GLY A 191 5.74 13.06 3.80
CA GLY A 191 5.02 12.53 4.97
C GLY A 191 4.11 11.35 4.66
N THR A 192 4.21 10.76 3.45
CA THR A 192 3.52 9.51 3.14
C THR A 192 4.15 8.36 3.92
N ILE A 193 3.32 7.48 4.48
CA ILE A 193 3.77 6.31 5.25
C ILE A 193 3.38 5.05 4.49
N GLY A 194 4.35 4.19 4.20
CA GLY A 194 4.14 2.82 3.73
C GLY A 194 4.63 1.79 4.76
N CYS A 195 4.72 0.53 4.35
CA CYS A 195 5.39 -0.53 5.07
C CYS A 195 6.24 -1.36 4.12
N VAL A 196 7.34 -1.89 4.65
CA VAL A 196 8.02 -3.05 4.07
C VAL A 196 7.74 -4.25 4.95
N ALA A 197 7.54 -5.41 4.33
CA ALA A 197 7.21 -6.63 5.05
C ALA A 197 7.81 -7.87 4.37
N VAL A 198 7.93 -8.93 5.16
CA VAL A 198 8.17 -10.30 4.68
C VAL A 198 7.08 -11.23 5.18
N VAL A 199 6.79 -12.25 4.37
CA VAL A 199 5.86 -13.32 4.72
C VAL A 199 6.49 -14.67 4.44
N PHE A 200 6.33 -15.58 5.40
CA PHE A 200 6.93 -16.92 5.40
C PHE A 200 6.09 -17.90 6.21
N VAL A 201 6.33 -19.20 6.03
CA VAL A 201 5.68 -20.25 6.82
C VAL A 201 6.33 -20.33 8.20
N GLY A 202 5.51 -20.40 9.26
CA GLY A 202 6.02 -20.45 10.63
C GLY A 202 6.93 -21.66 10.88
N GLY A 203 8.07 -21.44 11.55
CA GLY A 203 9.06 -22.48 11.86
C GLY A 203 10.26 -22.53 10.92
N ASP A 204 10.17 -21.95 9.71
CA ASP A 204 11.25 -22.02 8.71
C ASP A 204 12.29 -20.91 8.82
N LEU A 205 11.98 -19.82 9.54
CA LEU A 205 12.83 -18.63 9.63
C LEU A 205 12.96 -18.14 11.07
N GLY A 206 14.18 -17.75 11.46
CA GLY A 206 14.43 -17.08 12.73
C GLY A 206 13.76 -15.70 12.77
N GLU A 207 12.73 -15.57 13.61
CA GLU A 207 11.87 -14.38 13.64
C GLU A 207 12.64 -13.10 14.02
N ASP A 208 13.62 -13.20 14.92
CA ASP A 208 14.47 -12.06 15.31
C ASP A 208 15.31 -11.56 14.13
N LYS A 209 15.85 -12.48 13.33
CA LYS A 209 16.62 -12.15 12.12
C LYS A 209 15.73 -11.46 11.09
N ALA A 210 14.50 -11.96 10.92
CA ALA A 210 13.53 -11.34 10.03
C ALA A 210 13.13 -9.93 10.49
N ALA A 211 12.87 -9.76 11.78
CA ALA A 211 12.57 -8.46 12.37
C ALA A 211 13.72 -7.45 12.17
N GLU A 212 14.96 -7.87 12.41
CA GLU A 212 16.13 -7.02 12.17
C GLU A 212 16.28 -6.62 10.71
N ALA A 213 16.22 -7.58 9.79
CA ALA A 213 16.35 -7.33 8.37
C ALA A 213 15.23 -6.44 7.81
N VAL A 214 13.98 -6.65 8.25
CA VAL A 214 12.83 -5.80 7.88
C VAL A 214 13.01 -4.38 8.40
N ARG A 215 13.43 -4.18 9.66
CA ARG A 215 13.71 -2.84 10.21
C ARG A 215 14.85 -2.14 9.47
N HIS A 216 15.93 -2.87 9.19
CA HIS A 216 17.07 -2.33 8.45
C HIS A 216 16.66 -1.88 7.05
N THR A 217 15.86 -2.70 6.37
CA THR A 217 15.29 -2.38 5.05
C THR A 217 14.37 -1.16 5.12
N ALA A 218 13.52 -1.08 6.14
CA ALA A 218 12.63 0.05 6.34
C ALA A 218 13.40 1.36 6.56
N ALA A 219 14.51 1.32 7.31
CA ALA A 219 15.38 2.46 7.53
C ALA A 219 16.06 2.93 6.24
N ARG A 220 16.50 1.99 5.38
CA ARG A 220 17.08 2.31 4.05
C ARG A 220 16.08 2.96 3.09
N LEU A 221 14.83 2.51 3.12
CA LEU A 221 13.75 3.07 2.27
C LEU A 221 13.18 4.38 2.84
N SER A 222 13.34 4.62 4.13
CA SER A 222 12.80 5.80 4.78
C SER A 222 13.61 7.05 4.46
N HIS A 223 12.93 8.07 3.97
CA HIS A 223 13.47 9.41 3.93
C HIS A 223 13.39 10.00 5.33
N THR A 224 14.49 10.59 5.82
CA THR A 224 14.44 11.33 7.09
C THR A 224 13.43 12.47 6.93
N PRO A 225 12.36 12.53 7.74
CA PRO A 225 11.43 13.64 7.68
C PRO A 225 12.24 14.92 7.95
N ARG A 226 12.19 15.90 7.05
CA ARG A 226 12.64 17.26 7.37
C ARG A 226 11.74 17.73 8.52
N ARG A 227 12.17 17.53 9.77
CA ARG A 227 11.55 18.13 10.94
C ARG A 227 11.50 19.62 10.69
N ASP A 228 10.29 20.13 10.52
CA ASP A 228 10.04 21.52 10.22
C ASP A 228 10.58 22.38 11.38
N LEU A 229 11.78 22.95 11.18
CA LEU A 229 12.48 23.84 12.12
C LEU A 229 11.73 25.18 12.34
N ARG A 230 10.49 25.31 11.85
CA ARG A 230 9.67 26.51 11.94
C ARG A 230 8.90 26.66 13.26
N SER A 231 8.82 25.64 14.12
CA SER A 231 8.16 25.81 15.43
C SER A 231 9.04 26.49 16.49
N LYS A 232 10.39 26.40 16.39
CA LYS A 232 11.29 27.03 17.37
C LYS A 232 11.54 28.54 17.18
N ARG A 233 11.07 29.17 16.09
CA ARG A 233 11.24 30.61 15.85
C ARG A 233 10.05 31.49 16.27
N ARG A 234 8.91 30.92 16.68
CA ARG A 234 7.79 31.69 17.23
C ARG A 234 7.90 31.95 18.73
N ASP A 235 8.58 31.09 19.49
CA ASP A 235 8.76 31.27 20.94
C ASP A 235 9.90 32.24 21.33
N LEU A 236 10.69 32.71 20.36
CA LEU A 236 11.76 33.70 20.59
C LEU A 236 11.32 35.15 20.27
N ARG A 237 10.05 35.38 19.91
CA ARG A 237 9.51 36.72 19.59
C ARG A 237 8.33 37.17 20.45
N SER A 238 7.85 36.35 21.39
CA SER A 238 6.81 36.74 22.35
C SER A 238 7.34 37.14 23.74
N GLY A 239 8.66 37.15 23.92
CA GLY A 239 9.32 37.66 25.13
C GLY A 239 9.95 39.02 24.92
N ARG A 240 9.15 40.06 24.66
CA ARG A 240 9.47 41.48 24.88
C ARG A 240 8.22 42.26 25.20
#